data_AF-A0A2G6QLJ9-F1
#
_entry.id   AF-A0A2G6QLJ9-F1
#
_cell.length_a   1.000
_cell.length_b   1.000
_cell.length_c   1.000
_cell.angle_alpha   90.00
_cell.angle_beta   90.00
_cell.angle_gamma   90.00
#
_symmetry.space_group_name_H-M   'P 1'
#
loop_
_entity.id
_entity.type
_entity.pdbx_description
1 polymer ?
#
loop_
_entity_poly.entity_id
_entity_poly.type
_entity_poly.pdbx_seq_one_letter_code
_entity_poly.pdbx_strand_id
1 'polypeptide(L)'
;MITFIILFIPILLWLLFIICRQKIPVNPKLYFSILVFSLLAVFAAVVSETILISVIEKIPTENYAISGSIIPAVIEEIFKITFFYISILTANYLTTQQTKQTDTEYKLKIFAVLFALFFATFENIAYAINDPEQIIIRCMTATVFHAGVAVFYADAIRKKNKRITIVASLILLHITYNLTRLNTLLFFTVHLSILFFCILHIIKLIKKPPCLKEDGS
;
A
#
# COMPACT_ATOMS: atom_id res chain seq x y z
N MET A 1 -3.62 -21.79 -12.86
CA MET A 1 -3.07 -22.18 -11.54
C MET A 1 -1.69 -21.58 -11.27
N ILE A 2 -0.71 -21.72 -12.19
CA ILE A 2 0.64 -21.15 -12.04
C ILE A 2 0.63 -19.62 -11.89
N THR A 3 -0.19 -18.91 -12.68
CA THR A 3 -0.33 -17.44 -12.62
C THR A 3 -0.75 -16.96 -11.23
N PHE A 4 -1.67 -17.66 -10.57
CA PHE A 4 -2.14 -17.32 -9.22
C PHE A 4 -1.04 -17.46 -8.17
N ILE A 5 -0.21 -18.51 -8.26
CA ILE A 5 0.90 -18.72 -7.33
C ILE A 5 1.92 -17.59 -7.46
N ILE A 6 2.20 -17.13 -8.69
CA ILE A 6 3.13 -16.03 -8.97
C ILE A 6 2.67 -14.72 -8.29
N LEU A 7 1.36 -14.47 -8.18
CA LEU A 7 0.83 -13.26 -7.51
C LEU A 7 1.24 -13.18 -6.03
N PHE A 8 1.44 -14.34 -5.38
CA PHE A 8 1.81 -14.41 -3.97
C PHE A 8 3.32 -14.40 -3.73
N ILE A 9 4.16 -14.67 -4.75
CA ILE A 9 5.62 -14.74 -4.56
C ILE A 9 6.19 -13.42 -4.01
N PRO A 10 5.89 -12.24 -4.58
CA PRO A 10 6.45 -10.98 -4.08
C PRO A 10 6.06 -10.70 -2.62
N ILE A 11 4.80 -10.93 -2.25
CA ILE A 11 4.34 -10.72 -0.87
C ILE A 11 4.97 -11.72 0.08
N LEU A 12 5.12 -13.00 -0.29
CA LEU A 12 5.77 -14.01 0.54
C LEU A 12 7.24 -13.67 0.79
N LEU A 13 7.96 -13.19 -0.25
CA LEU A 13 9.35 -12.74 -0.10
C LEU A 13 9.45 -11.53 0.82
N TRP A 14 8.56 -10.55 0.69
CA TRP A 14 8.52 -9.37 1.57
C TRP A 14 8.12 -9.70 3.00
N LEU A 15 7.10 -10.54 3.19
CA LEU A 15 6.66 -11.06 4.49
C LEU A 15 7.80 -11.80 5.19
N LEU A 16 8.46 -12.72 4.48
CA LEU A 16 9.59 -13.47 5.01
C LEU A 16 10.72 -12.51 5.40
N PHE A 17 11.04 -11.54 4.55
CA PHE A 17 12.07 -10.54 4.83
C PHE A 17 11.75 -9.70 6.09
N ILE A 18 10.49 -9.25 6.23
CA ILE A 18 10.03 -8.48 7.40
C ILE A 18 10.06 -9.35 8.65
N ILE A 19 9.48 -10.55 8.62
CA ILE A 19 9.38 -11.44 9.78
C ILE A 19 10.77 -11.90 10.25
N CYS A 20 11.65 -12.32 9.33
CA CYS A 20 12.99 -12.78 9.67
C CYS A 20 13.89 -11.68 10.25
N ARG A 21 13.62 -10.41 9.95
CA ARG A 21 14.45 -9.27 10.40
C ARG A 21 13.89 -8.55 11.62
N GLN A 22 12.62 -8.75 11.96
CA GLN A 22 11.94 -7.92 12.95
C GLN A 22 11.45 -8.71 14.15
N LYS A 23 11.79 -8.25 15.36
CA LYS A 23 11.18 -8.72 16.62
C LYS A 23 9.80 -8.07 16.84
N ILE A 24 8.92 -8.16 15.84
CA ILE A 24 7.55 -7.63 15.98
C ILE A 24 6.75 -8.64 16.81
N PRO A 25 6.06 -8.19 17.87
CA PRO A 25 5.21 -9.08 18.65
C PRO A 25 4.13 -9.68 17.72
N VAL A 26 4.07 -11.00 17.69
CA VAL A 26 3.04 -11.73 16.95
C VAL A 26 1.73 -11.55 17.71
N ASN A 27 0.95 -10.54 17.34
CA ASN A 27 -0.41 -10.35 17.82
C ASN A 27 -1.37 -10.84 16.73
N PRO A 28 -1.90 -12.09 16.80
CA PRO A 28 -2.72 -12.67 15.74
C PRO A 28 -3.93 -11.80 15.38
N LYS A 29 -4.53 -11.11 16.36
CA LYS A 29 -5.66 -10.21 16.13
C LYS A 29 -5.28 -9.05 15.21
N LEU A 30 -4.09 -8.48 15.37
CA LEU A 30 -3.59 -7.40 14.53
C LEU A 30 -3.33 -7.86 13.10
N TYR A 31 -2.62 -8.97 12.91
CA TYR A 31 -2.34 -9.53 11.58
C TYR A 31 -3.64 -9.91 10.85
N PHE A 32 -4.57 -10.55 11.56
CA PHE A 32 -5.88 -10.89 11.02
C PHE A 32 -6.69 -9.65 10.64
N SER A 33 -6.71 -8.64 11.52
CA SER A 33 -7.39 -7.37 11.23
C SER A 33 -6.81 -6.67 10.01
N ILE A 34 -5.49 -6.60 9.90
CA ILE A 34 -4.80 -6.04 8.72
C ILE A 34 -5.20 -6.79 7.45
N LEU A 35 -5.18 -8.14 7.46
CA LEU A 35 -5.58 -8.96 6.31
C LEU A 35 -7.02 -8.67 5.88
N VAL A 36 -7.97 -8.72 6.81
CA VAL A 36 -9.41 -8.54 6.53
C VAL A 36 -9.69 -7.13 5.99
N PHE A 37 -9.17 -6.09 6.64
CA PHE A 37 -9.41 -4.73 6.18
C PHE A 37 -8.66 -4.39 4.89
N SER A 38 -7.55 -5.06 4.57
CA SER A 38 -6.90 -4.93 3.26
C SER A 38 -7.78 -5.46 2.14
N LEU A 39 -8.41 -6.63 2.35
CA LEU A 39 -9.38 -7.19 1.41
C LEU A 39 -10.60 -6.28 1.25
N LEU A 40 -11.16 -5.80 2.35
CA LEU A 40 -12.31 -4.90 2.31
C LEU A 40 -11.99 -3.57 1.62
N ALA A 41 -10.77 -3.05 1.76
CA ALA A 41 -10.33 -1.84 1.07
C ALA A 41 -10.31 -2.04 -0.45
N VAL A 42 -9.79 -3.17 -0.93
CA VAL A 42 -9.82 -3.50 -2.37
C VAL A 42 -11.25 -3.65 -2.86
N PHE A 43 -12.08 -4.39 -2.12
CA PHE A 43 -13.48 -4.57 -2.48
C PHE A 43 -14.23 -3.24 -2.57
N ALA A 44 -14.07 -2.37 -1.57
CA ALA A 44 -14.70 -1.06 -1.54
C ALA A 44 -14.21 -0.15 -2.68
N ALA A 45 -12.92 -0.17 -3.00
CA ALA A 45 -12.35 0.58 -4.11
C ALA A 45 -12.94 0.11 -5.45
N VAL A 46 -12.87 -1.19 -5.75
CA VAL A 46 -13.38 -1.78 -7.00
C VAL A 46 -14.87 -1.50 -7.19
N VAL A 47 -15.68 -1.68 -6.13
CA VAL A 47 -17.12 -1.39 -6.21
C VAL A 47 -17.38 0.09 -6.47
N SER A 48 -16.68 0.99 -5.76
CA SER A 48 -16.87 2.44 -5.90
C SER A 48 -16.45 2.93 -7.29
N GLU A 49 -15.33 2.42 -7.81
CA GLU A 49 -14.85 2.69 -9.15
C GLU A 49 -15.85 2.23 -10.21
N THR A 50 -16.37 1.01 -10.08
CA THR A 50 -17.35 0.45 -11.02
C THR A 50 -18.61 1.31 -11.10
N ILE A 51 -19.14 1.72 -9.94
CA ILE A 51 -20.32 2.59 -9.85
C ILE A 51 -20.02 3.96 -10.48
N LEU A 52 -18.88 4.57 -10.14
CA LEU A 52 -18.56 5.93 -10.57
C LEU A 52 -18.24 6.00 -12.07
N ILE A 53 -17.51 5.03 -12.61
CA ILE A 53 -17.26 4.91 -14.06
C ILE A 53 -18.58 4.77 -14.82
N SER A 54 -19.50 3.92 -14.33
CA SER A 54 -20.83 3.75 -14.94
C SER A 54 -21.68 5.03 -14.95
N VAL A 55 -21.41 5.98 -14.05
CA VAL A 55 -22.04 7.31 -14.03
C VAL A 55 -21.34 8.25 -15.01
N ILE A 56 -20.00 8.22 -15.07
CA ILE A 56 -19.19 9.12 -15.89
C ILE A 56 -19.25 8.76 -17.38
N GLU A 57 -19.38 7.48 -17.73
CA GLU A 57 -19.58 7.02 -19.12
C GLU A 57 -20.81 7.64 -19.79
N LYS A 58 -21.75 8.15 -18.99
CA LYS A 58 -22.94 8.87 -19.48
C LYS A 58 -22.66 10.34 -19.81
N ILE A 59 -21.46 10.84 -19.51
CA ILE A 59 -21.04 12.21 -19.76
C ILE A 59 -20.08 12.20 -20.94
N PRO A 60 -20.36 12.93 -22.05
CA PRO A 60 -19.45 13.02 -23.17
C PRO A 60 -18.21 13.79 -22.72
N THR A 61 -17.15 13.07 -22.35
CA THR A 61 -15.88 13.66 -21.96
C THR A 61 -14.78 13.18 -22.88
N GLU A 62 -14.06 14.12 -23.48
CA GLU A 62 -12.97 13.85 -24.42
C GLU A 62 -11.71 13.29 -23.73
N ASN A 63 -11.73 13.11 -22.40
CA ASN A 63 -10.56 12.80 -21.57
C ASN A 63 -10.72 11.54 -20.68
N TYR A 64 -11.37 10.48 -21.20
CA TYR A 64 -11.57 9.22 -20.48
C TYR A 64 -10.28 8.60 -19.91
N ALA A 65 -9.15 8.74 -20.59
CA ALA A 65 -7.86 8.22 -20.10
C ALA A 65 -7.38 8.92 -18.81
N ILE A 66 -7.69 10.22 -18.67
CA ILE A 66 -7.30 11.02 -17.51
C ILE A 66 -8.25 10.73 -16.34
N SER A 67 -9.57 10.73 -16.59
CA SER A 67 -10.55 10.39 -15.56
C SER A 67 -10.38 8.94 -15.06
N GLY A 68 -10.09 8.01 -15.97
CA GLY A 68 -9.78 6.61 -15.68
C GLY A 68 -8.45 6.38 -14.93
N SER A 69 -7.59 7.39 -14.83
CA SER A 69 -6.35 7.32 -14.02
C SER A 69 -6.50 8.03 -12.67
N ILE A 70 -7.19 9.18 -12.66
CA ILE A 70 -7.36 10.03 -11.47
C ILE A 70 -8.35 9.41 -10.49
N ILE A 71 -9.49 8.97 -10.98
CA ILE A 71 -10.59 8.52 -10.11
C ILE A 71 -10.22 7.26 -9.33
N PRO A 72 -9.69 6.20 -9.96
CA PRO A 72 -9.23 5.02 -9.22
C PRO A 72 -8.17 5.38 -8.18
N ALA A 73 -7.17 6.19 -8.55
CA ALA A 73 -6.11 6.60 -7.63
C ALA A 73 -6.66 7.33 -6.39
N VAL A 74 -7.61 8.25 -6.55
CA VAL A 74 -8.23 8.96 -5.42
C VAL A 74 -9.01 7.99 -4.52
N ILE A 75 -9.87 7.15 -5.13
CA ILE A 75 -10.72 6.20 -4.41
C ILE A 75 -9.88 5.21 -3.63
N GLU A 76 -8.91 4.58 -4.29
CA GLU A 76 -8.04 3.59 -3.69
C GLU A 76 -7.25 4.15 -2.51
N GLU A 77 -6.62 5.31 -2.66
CA GLU A 77 -5.79 5.87 -1.59
C GLU A 77 -6.63 6.29 -0.37
N ILE A 78 -7.83 6.83 -0.59
CA ILE A 78 -8.76 7.14 0.50
C ILE A 78 -9.15 5.86 1.25
N PHE A 79 -9.51 4.80 0.53
CA PHE A 79 -9.88 3.53 1.17
C PHE A 79 -8.70 2.88 1.86
N LYS A 80 -7.50 2.83 1.26
CA LYS A 80 -6.29 2.28 1.90
C LYS A 80 -6.00 2.95 3.24
N ILE A 81 -5.97 4.27 3.27
CA ILE A 81 -5.67 5.01 4.51
C ILE A 81 -6.76 4.81 5.55
N THR A 82 -8.02 4.84 5.14
CA THR A 82 -9.18 4.68 6.04
C THR A 82 -9.21 3.27 6.64
N PHE A 83 -9.14 2.24 5.81
CA PHE A 83 -9.18 0.85 6.24
C PHE A 83 -7.94 0.42 7.00
N PHE A 84 -6.76 0.98 6.65
CA PHE A 84 -5.57 0.81 7.47
C PHE A 84 -5.79 1.39 8.88
N TYR A 85 -6.29 2.61 8.99
CA TYR A 85 -6.59 3.22 10.29
C TYR A 85 -7.58 2.39 11.11
N ILE A 86 -8.68 1.92 10.49
CA ILE A 86 -9.66 1.06 11.14
C ILE A 86 -9.03 -0.25 11.63
N SER A 87 -8.18 -0.89 10.82
CA SER A 87 -7.50 -2.15 11.20
C SER A 87 -6.68 -2.00 12.49
N ILE A 88 -5.97 -0.89 12.60
CA ILE A 88 -5.15 -0.56 13.76
C ILE A 88 -6.02 -0.31 15.00
N LEU A 89 -7.17 0.37 14.82
CA LEU A 89 -8.15 0.59 15.89
C LEU A 89 -8.81 -0.71 16.36
N THR A 90 -9.28 -1.57 15.44
CA THR A 90 -9.92 -2.85 15.78
C THR A 90 -8.97 -3.78 16.54
N ALA A 91 -7.68 -3.73 16.21
CA ALA A 91 -6.65 -4.45 16.93
C ALA A 91 -6.29 -3.83 18.30
N ASN A 92 -6.90 -2.70 18.69
CA ASN A 92 -6.59 -1.91 19.88
C ASN A 92 -5.10 -1.53 19.98
N TYR A 93 -4.40 -1.41 18.84
CA TYR A 93 -2.95 -1.27 18.84
C TYR A 93 -2.51 0.11 19.35
N LEU A 94 -3.22 1.18 18.98
CA LEU A 94 -2.89 2.55 19.42
C LEU A 94 -3.19 2.79 20.90
N THR A 95 -4.11 2.03 21.49
CA THR A 95 -4.55 2.21 22.89
C THR A 95 -3.75 1.35 23.87
N THR A 96 -3.15 0.24 23.42
CA THR A 96 -2.47 -0.74 24.28
C THR A 96 -0.95 -0.55 24.40
N GLN A 97 -0.30 0.25 23.56
CA GLN A 97 1.16 0.40 23.56
C GLN A 97 1.63 1.44 24.59
N GLN A 98 2.15 0.98 25.74
CA GLN A 98 2.96 1.76 26.70
C GLN A 98 4.45 1.89 26.29
N THR A 99 4.78 1.65 25.01
CA THR A 99 6.17 1.65 24.51
C THR A 99 6.65 3.05 24.12
N LYS A 100 7.98 3.25 24.06
CA LYS A 100 8.62 4.50 23.62
C LYS A 100 8.03 4.93 22.27
N GLN A 101 7.63 6.19 22.13
CA GLN A 101 6.92 6.74 20.96
C GLN A 101 7.59 6.42 19.60
N THR A 102 8.92 6.32 19.56
CA THR A 102 9.70 5.98 18.36
C THR A 102 9.54 4.53 17.93
N ASP A 103 9.36 3.60 18.87
CA ASP A 103 9.15 2.17 18.60
C ASP A 103 7.74 1.92 18.04
N THR A 104 6.74 2.64 18.58
CA THR A 104 5.36 2.63 18.07
C THR A 104 5.25 3.16 16.64
N GLU A 105 5.95 4.26 16.32
CA GLU A 105 5.95 4.81 14.94
C GLU A 105 6.57 3.84 13.95
N TYR A 106 7.69 3.23 14.33
CA TYR A 106 8.38 2.24 13.50
C TYR A 106 7.51 1.02 13.20
N LYS A 107 6.93 0.42 14.25
CA LYS A 107 6.03 -0.73 14.12
C LYS A 107 4.79 -0.40 13.28
N LEU A 108 4.21 0.78 13.46
CA LEU A 108 3.07 1.24 12.65
C LEU A 108 3.42 1.32 11.16
N LYS A 109 4.64 1.75 10.81
CA LYS A 109 5.11 1.76 9.42
C LYS A 109 5.23 0.34 8.86
N ILE A 110 5.76 -0.61 9.63
CA ILE A 110 5.80 -2.02 9.20
C ILE A 110 4.41 -2.59 8.99
N PHE A 111 3.46 -2.30 9.89
CA PHE A 111 2.07 -2.74 9.71
C PHE A 111 1.39 -2.09 8.50
N ALA A 112 1.73 -0.85 8.18
CA ALA A 112 1.26 -0.20 6.96
C ALA A 112 1.80 -0.90 5.70
N VAL A 113 3.09 -1.24 5.68
CA VAL A 113 3.71 -2.02 4.60
C VAL A 113 3.00 -3.37 4.45
N LEU A 114 2.74 -4.06 5.56
CA LEU A 114 2.02 -5.33 5.56
C LEU A 114 0.60 -5.21 5.00
N PHE A 115 -0.15 -4.19 5.44
CA PHE A 115 -1.48 -3.88 4.90
C PHE A 115 -1.43 -3.67 3.39
N ALA A 116 -0.48 -2.85 2.92
CA ALA A 116 -0.37 -2.53 1.51
C ALA A 116 0.06 -3.72 0.65
N LEU A 117 0.86 -4.64 1.19
CA LEU A 117 1.20 -5.88 0.50
C LEU A 117 -0.05 -6.77 0.31
N PHE A 118 -0.86 -6.95 1.37
CA PHE A 118 -2.11 -7.71 1.23
C PHE A 118 -3.08 -7.02 0.26
N PHE A 119 -3.22 -5.70 0.36
CA PHE A 119 -4.00 -4.92 -0.61
C PHE A 119 -3.53 -5.20 -2.04
N ALA A 120 -2.23 -5.03 -2.31
CA ALA A 120 -1.66 -5.25 -3.64
C ALA A 120 -1.88 -6.68 -4.15
N THR A 121 -1.89 -7.67 -3.26
CA THR A 121 -2.14 -9.06 -3.62
C THR A 121 -3.57 -9.26 -4.10
N PHE A 122 -4.55 -8.80 -3.32
CA PHE A 122 -5.96 -8.90 -3.70
C PHE A 122 -6.30 -8.06 -4.93
N GLU A 123 -5.69 -6.90 -5.05
CA GLU A 123 -5.85 -6.02 -6.20
C GLU A 123 -5.22 -6.66 -7.46
N ASN A 124 -4.02 -7.24 -7.38
CA ASN A 124 -3.45 -8.02 -8.48
C ASN A 124 -4.34 -9.20 -8.89
N ILE A 125 -4.99 -9.88 -7.93
CA ILE A 125 -5.97 -10.93 -8.26
C ILE A 125 -7.14 -10.36 -9.05
N ALA A 126 -7.70 -9.23 -8.63
CA ALA A 126 -8.79 -8.56 -9.35
C ALA A 126 -8.36 -8.17 -10.77
N TYR A 127 -7.14 -7.67 -10.94
CA TYR A 127 -6.59 -7.32 -12.25
C TYR A 127 -6.28 -8.55 -13.12
N ALA A 128 -5.79 -9.65 -12.55
CA ALA A 128 -5.51 -10.87 -13.30
C ALA A 128 -6.76 -11.44 -14.00
N ILE A 129 -7.95 -11.15 -13.46
CA ILE A 129 -9.23 -11.55 -14.05
C ILE A 129 -9.59 -10.66 -15.24
N ASN A 130 -9.24 -9.37 -15.19
CA ASN A 130 -9.65 -8.36 -16.18
C ASN A 130 -8.60 -8.10 -17.29
N ASP A 131 -7.31 -8.17 -16.97
CA ASP A 131 -6.18 -7.86 -17.86
C ASP A 131 -5.01 -8.83 -17.55
N PRO A 132 -5.09 -10.10 -18.02
CA PRO A 132 -4.11 -11.13 -17.68
C PRO A 132 -2.75 -10.93 -18.36
N GLU A 133 -2.67 -10.14 -19.43
CA GLU A 133 -1.45 -10.00 -20.25
C GLU A 133 -0.36 -9.21 -19.52
N GLN A 134 -0.74 -8.23 -18.69
CA GLN A 134 0.19 -7.35 -17.99
C GLN A 134 0.48 -7.81 -16.54
N ILE A 135 -0.06 -8.96 -16.12
CA ILE A 135 -0.10 -9.34 -14.70
C ILE A 135 1.28 -9.53 -14.08
N ILE A 136 2.25 -10.07 -14.82
CA ILE A 136 3.60 -10.33 -14.28
C ILE A 136 4.29 -9.00 -13.98
N ILE A 137 4.26 -8.06 -14.93
CA ILE A 137 4.87 -6.74 -14.78
C ILE A 137 4.18 -6.01 -13.63
N ARG A 138 2.84 -5.98 -13.62
CA ARG A 138 2.04 -5.35 -12.57
C ARG A 138 2.34 -5.93 -11.19
N CYS A 139 2.44 -7.25 -11.05
CA CYS A 139 2.77 -7.89 -9.77
C CYS A 139 4.11 -7.45 -9.22
N MET A 140 5.11 -7.25 -10.08
CA MET A 140 6.42 -6.79 -9.65
C MET A 140 6.43 -5.30 -9.34
N THR A 141 5.77 -4.49 -10.16
CA THR A 141 5.82 -3.02 -10.03
C THR A 141 4.85 -2.49 -8.97
N ALA A 142 3.58 -2.89 -9.03
CA ALA A 142 2.52 -2.41 -8.14
C ALA A 142 2.76 -2.84 -6.69
N THR A 143 3.18 -4.10 -6.47
CA THR A 143 3.41 -4.61 -5.11
C THR A 143 4.50 -3.83 -4.39
N VAL A 144 5.62 -3.57 -5.07
CA VAL A 144 6.73 -2.79 -4.49
C VAL A 144 6.34 -1.33 -4.32
N PHE A 145 5.59 -0.76 -5.28
CA PHE A 145 5.05 0.59 -5.17
C PHE A 145 4.17 0.74 -3.92
N HIS A 146 3.13 -0.09 -3.78
CA HIS A 146 2.23 -0.08 -2.63
C HIS A 146 2.99 -0.26 -1.32
N ALA A 147 3.90 -1.23 -1.24
CA ALA A 147 4.73 -1.44 -0.06
C ALA A 147 5.59 -0.20 0.27
N GLY A 148 6.19 0.43 -0.74
CA GLY A 148 7.10 1.55 -0.56
C GLY A 148 6.41 2.82 -0.08
N VAL A 149 5.20 3.09 -0.59
CA VAL A 149 4.44 4.29 -0.22
C VAL A 149 3.65 4.11 1.08
N ALA A 150 3.38 2.87 1.50
CA ALA A 150 2.56 2.57 2.67
C ALA A 150 3.09 3.16 3.99
N VAL A 151 4.41 3.37 4.09
CA VAL A 151 5.01 4.03 5.27
C VAL A 151 4.40 5.40 5.55
N PHE A 152 3.87 6.06 4.51
CA PHE A 152 3.21 7.36 4.63
C PHE A 152 1.77 7.24 5.13
N TYR A 153 1.12 6.08 5.08
CA TYR A 153 -0.20 5.88 5.70
C TYR A 153 -0.10 6.02 7.23
N ALA A 154 0.95 5.45 7.82
CA ALA A 154 1.27 5.62 9.24
C ALA A 154 1.49 7.11 9.59
N ASP A 155 2.22 7.83 8.72
CA ASP A 155 2.45 9.27 8.89
C ASP A 155 1.15 10.08 8.74
N ALA A 156 0.26 9.72 7.81
CA ALA A 156 -1.03 10.39 7.61
C ALA A 156 -1.95 10.25 8.85
N ILE A 157 -1.93 9.08 9.50
CA ILE A 157 -2.66 8.84 10.75
C ILE A 157 -2.10 9.71 11.88
N ARG A 158 -0.77 9.71 12.05
CA ARG A 158 -0.08 10.34 13.19
C ARG A 158 0.11 11.85 13.08
N LYS A 159 0.47 12.37 11.90
CA LYS A 159 0.88 13.77 11.70
C LYS A 159 -0.30 14.63 11.26
N LYS A 160 -1.21 14.94 12.19
CA LYS A 160 -2.44 15.72 11.93
C LYS A 160 -2.19 16.97 11.06
N ASN A 161 -1.17 17.76 11.39
CA ASN A 161 -0.87 19.03 10.70
C ASN A 161 -0.34 18.85 9.26
N LYS A 162 0.13 17.65 8.89
CA LYS A 162 0.66 17.35 7.54
C LYS A 162 -0.20 16.34 6.79
N ARG A 163 -1.32 15.89 7.38
CA ARG A 163 -2.15 14.80 6.85
C ARG A 163 -2.61 15.08 5.42
N ILE A 164 -3.15 16.26 5.17
CA ILE A 164 -3.67 16.63 3.85
C ILE A 164 -2.56 16.59 2.80
N THR A 165 -1.39 17.16 3.10
CA THR A 165 -0.23 17.15 2.20
C THR A 165 0.25 15.73 1.92
N ILE A 166 0.29 14.87 2.94
CA ILE A 166 0.70 13.46 2.78
C ILE A 166 -0.30 12.71 1.90
N VAL A 167 -1.60 12.83 2.18
CA VAL A 167 -2.67 12.19 1.39
C VAL A 167 -2.65 12.68 -0.05
N ALA A 168 -2.53 13.98 -0.28
CA ALA A 168 -2.44 14.55 -1.63
C ALA A 168 -1.20 14.05 -2.38
N SER A 169 -0.06 13.90 -1.69
CA SER A 169 1.17 13.37 -2.28
C SER A 169 1.02 11.91 -2.69
N LEU A 170 0.35 11.10 -1.86
CA LEU A 170 0.06 9.69 -2.15
C LEU A 170 -0.85 9.55 -3.38
N ILE A 171 -1.93 10.33 -3.43
CA ILE A 171 -2.83 10.38 -4.58
C ILE A 171 -2.06 10.80 -5.83
N LEU A 172 -1.29 11.88 -5.78
CA LEU A 172 -0.52 12.36 -6.94
C LEU A 172 0.48 11.32 -7.45
N LEU A 173 1.15 10.63 -6.54
CA LEU A 173 2.11 9.59 -6.88
C LEU A 173 1.41 8.39 -7.53
N HIS A 174 0.22 8.02 -7.05
CA HIS A 174 -0.59 6.96 -7.65
C HIS A 174 -1.12 7.39 -9.03
N ILE A 175 -1.64 8.61 -9.18
CA ILE A 175 -2.04 9.15 -10.49
C ILE A 175 -0.87 9.06 -11.48
N THR A 176 0.33 9.44 -11.02
CA THR A 176 1.55 9.35 -11.84
C THR A 176 1.85 7.90 -12.24
N TYR A 177 1.72 6.94 -11.32
CA TYR A 177 1.85 5.50 -11.59
C TYR A 177 0.85 5.05 -12.67
N ASN A 178 -0.43 5.42 -12.52
CA ASN A 178 -1.49 5.06 -13.47
C ASN A 178 -1.28 5.66 -14.86
N LEU A 179 -0.93 6.95 -14.93
CA LEU A 179 -0.69 7.64 -16.20
C LEU A 179 0.55 7.10 -16.93
N THR A 180 1.62 6.77 -16.19
CA THR A 180 2.84 6.25 -16.80
C THR A 180 2.65 4.82 -17.35
N ARG A 181 1.67 4.05 -16.87
CA ARG A 181 1.27 2.77 -17.49
C ARG A 181 0.73 2.93 -18.91
N LEU A 182 0.18 4.10 -19.26
CA LEU A 182 -0.33 4.36 -20.61
C LEU A 182 0.79 4.53 -21.65
N ASN A 183 2.05 4.67 -21.22
CA ASN A 183 3.20 4.82 -22.12
C ASN A 183 4.35 3.92 -21.67
N THR A 184 4.65 2.87 -22.43
CA THR A 184 5.64 1.84 -22.09
C THR A 184 7.04 2.39 -21.78
N LEU A 185 7.50 3.43 -22.50
CA LEU A 185 8.83 4.00 -22.27
C LEU A 185 8.90 4.75 -20.93
N LEU A 186 7.91 5.62 -20.69
CA LEU A 186 7.74 6.34 -19.42
C LEU A 186 7.51 5.39 -18.25
N PHE A 187 6.76 4.31 -18.48
CA PHE A 187 6.55 3.24 -17.51
C PHE A 187 7.90 2.73 -17.02
N PHE A 188 8.77 2.24 -17.90
CA PHE A 188 10.05 1.66 -17.47
C PHE A 188 10.97 2.66 -16.77
N THR A 189 11.13 3.88 -17.29
CA THR A 189 12.08 4.86 -16.70
C THR A 189 11.63 5.39 -15.34
N VAL A 190 10.33 5.71 -15.22
CA VAL A 190 9.77 6.26 -13.98
C VAL A 190 9.58 5.15 -12.94
N HIS A 191 9.07 3.99 -13.35
CA HIS A 191 8.85 2.89 -12.41
C HIS A 191 10.15 2.32 -11.89
N LEU A 192 11.21 2.18 -12.70
CA LEU A 192 12.49 1.69 -12.19
C LEU A 192 13.06 2.63 -11.10
N SER A 193 12.92 3.94 -11.30
CA SER A 193 13.35 4.97 -10.33
C SER A 193 12.52 4.92 -9.05
N ILE A 194 11.20 4.82 -9.16
CA ILE A 194 10.28 4.68 -8.02
C ILE A 194 10.53 3.36 -7.29
N LEU A 195 10.70 2.25 -8.01
CA LEU A 195 11.01 0.94 -7.45
C LEU A 195 12.31 0.97 -6.67
N PHE A 196 13.37 1.54 -7.26
CA PHE A 196 14.65 1.68 -6.58
C PHE A 196 14.51 2.51 -5.31
N PHE A 197 13.81 3.65 -5.36
CA PHE A 197 13.53 4.48 -4.20
C PHE A 197 12.73 3.73 -3.12
N CYS A 198 11.64 3.04 -3.49
CA CYS A 198 10.79 2.26 -2.60
C CYS A 198 11.58 1.12 -1.93
N ILE A 199 12.36 0.36 -2.71
CA ILE A 199 13.21 -0.72 -2.20
C ILE A 199 14.23 -0.16 -1.22
N LEU A 200 14.95 0.92 -1.58
CA LEU A 200 15.91 1.55 -0.69
C LEU A 200 15.25 2.07 0.60
N HIS A 201 14.06 2.64 0.50
CA HIS A 201 13.32 3.16 1.64
C HIS A 201 12.87 2.05 2.59
N ILE A 202 12.32 0.95 2.05
CA ILE A 202 11.90 -0.21 2.85
C ILE A 202 13.14 -0.87 3.47
N ILE A 203 14.24 -1.04 2.73
CA ILE A 203 15.49 -1.59 3.27
C ILE A 203 16.01 -0.70 4.40
N LYS A 204 16.00 0.63 4.23
CA LYS A 204 16.45 1.58 5.26
C LYS A 204 15.56 1.54 6.50
N LEU A 205 14.25 1.40 6.31
CA LEU A 205 13.30 1.21 7.40
C LEU A 205 13.68 -0.07 8.17
N ILE A 206 13.79 -1.19 7.48
CA ILE A 206 14.03 -2.51 8.08
C ILE A 206 15.42 -2.64 8.71
N LYS A 207 16.44 -1.99 8.14
CA LYS A 207 17.82 -1.97 8.67
C LYS A 207 17.98 -1.08 9.90
N LYS A 208 17.05 -0.13 10.15
CA LYS A 208 17.16 0.74 11.31
C LYS A 208 16.89 -0.10 12.57
N PRO A 209 17.89 -0.31 13.45
CA PRO A 209 17.62 -1.03 14.68
C PRO A 209 16.55 -0.25 15.47
N PRO A 210 15.58 -0.92 16.12
CA PRO A 210 14.77 -0.24 17.12
C PRO A 210 15.75 0.35 18.12
N CYS A 211 15.64 1.64 18.43
CA CYS A 211 16.55 2.34 19.35
C CYS A 211 16.59 1.62 20.71
N LEU A 212 17.47 0.63 20.85
CA LEU A 212 18.10 0.28 22.11
C LEU A 212 19.05 1.44 22.39
N LYS A 213 18.56 2.47 23.07
CA LYS A 213 19.47 3.12 24.00
C LYS A 213 19.81 2.03 25.01
N GLU A 214 21.04 1.54 24.95
CA GLU A 214 21.67 0.93 26.10
C GLU A 214 21.45 1.93 27.24
N ASP A 215 20.65 1.52 28.22
CA ASP A 215 20.56 2.24 29.48
C ASP A 215 21.97 2.15 30.06
N GLY A 216 22.67 3.28 30.06
CA GLY A 216 23.99 3.42 30.65
C GLY A 216 23.91 3.09 32.13
N SER A 217 24.62 2.02 32.50
CA SER A 217 25.06 1.66 33.84
C SER A 217 25.72 2.82 34.58
#